data_AF-A0A1F7LGL9-F1
#
_entry.id   AF-A0A1F7LGL9-F1
#
_cell.length_a   1.000
_cell.length_b   1.000
_cell.length_c   1.000
_cell.angle_alpha   90.00
_cell.angle_beta   90.00
_cell.angle_gamma   90.00
#
_symmetry.space_group_name_H-M   'P 1'
#
loop_
_entity.id
_entity.type
_entity.pdbx_description
1 polymer ?
#
loop_
_entity_poly.entity_id
_entity_poly.type
_entity_poly.pdbx_seq_one_letter_code
_entity_poly.pdbx_strand_id
1 'polypeptide(L)'
;MTCPRCRHENPPGLKFCGECGARLAAVCAGCGASNAPAQKFCGECGAALAPDAPGAASASPESYTPRHLAEKILTSRSALEGERKQVTVLFADLKGSMELLADRDPEEARHLLDPVLQLMMDAVPAAPAGLRCAGLGA
;
A
#
# COMPACT_ATOMS: atom_id res chain seq x y z
N MET A 1 29.90 3.97 31.38
CA MET A 1 29.91 3.56 29.95
C MET A 1 31.12 4.15 29.25
N THR A 2 31.84 3.36 28.47
CA THR A 2 33.07 3.80 27.78
C THR A 2 32.75 4.44 26.44
N CYS A 3 33.27 5.64 26.19
CA CYS A 3 33.05 6.35 24.94
C CYS A 3 33.76 5.61 23.77
N PRO A 4 33.06 5.24 22.68
CA PRO A 4 33.69 4.52 21.56
C PRO A 4 34.72 5.36 20.79
N ARG A 5 34.63 6.70 20.88
CA ARG A 5 35.52 7.64 20.17
C ARG A 5 36.85 7.90 20.90
N CYS A 6 36.80 8.39 22.15
CA CYS A 6 38.01 8.74 22.92
C CYS A 6 38.33 7.77 24.06
N ARG A 7 37.52 6.73 24.28
CA ARG A 7 37.64 5.75 25.37
C ARG A 7 37.49 6.30 26.79
N HIS A 8 37.09 7.56 26.97
CA HIS A 8 36.76 8.11 28.28
C HIS A 8 35.62 7.34 28.97
N GLU A 9 35.73 7.15 30.28
CA GLU A 9 34.67 6.54 31.09
C GLU A 9 33.65 7.60 31.51
N ASN A 10 32.38 7.42 31.11
CA ASN A 10 31.30 8.35 31.37
C ASN A 10 30.28 7.73 32.34
N PRO A 11 29.70 8.50 33.28
CA PRO A 11 28.56 8.05 34.07
C PRO A 11 27.39 7.52 33.21
N PRO A 12 26.61 6.54 33.70
CA PRO A 12 25.42 6.08 33.00
C PRO A 12 24.38 7.22 32.86
N GLY A 13 23.63 7.22 31.75
CA GLY A 13 22.56 8.19 31.49
C GLY A 13 22.99 9.46 30.74
N LEU A 14 24.29 9.68 30.51
CA LEU A 14 24.75 10.80 29.68
C LEU A 14 24.48 10.56 28.20
N LYS A 15 23.93 11.58 27.51
CA LYS A 15 23.66 11.54 26.05
C LYS A 15 24.91 11.80 25.21
N PHE A 16 25.90 12.49 25.77
CA PHE A 16 27.14 12.89 25.13
C PHE A 16 28.33 12.64 26.05
N CYS A 17 29.50 12.39 25.47
CA CYS A 17 30.75 12.25 26.21
C CYS A 17 31.20 13.59 26.78
N GLY A 18 31.53 13.62 28.08
CA GLY A 18 31.99 14.82 28.78
C GLY A 18 33.36 15.36 28.31
N GLU A 19 34.15 14.55 27.58
CA GLU A 19 35.49 14.93 27.11
C GLU A 19 35.51 15.27 25.62
N CYS A 20 34.98 14.40 24.75
CA CYS A 20 35.07 14.59 23.29
C CYS A 20 33.73 14.97 22.60
N GLY A 21 32.64 15.08 23.36
CA GLY A 21 31.31 15.43 22.82
C GLY A 21 30.64 14.36 21.95
N ALA A 22 31.23 13.16 21.79
CA ALA A 22 30.61 12.08 21.02
C ALA A 22 29.28 11.64 21.63
N ARG A 23 28.27 11.32 20.81
CA ARG A 23 27.00 10.77 21.29
C ARG A 23 27.23 9.40 21.93
N LEU A 24 26.66 9.23 23.13
CA LEU A 24 26.72 8.01 23.92
C LEU A 24 25.38 7.26 23.92
N ALA A 25 24.26 7.96 23.71
CA ALA A 25 22.94 7.35 23.61
C ALA A 25 22.04 8.10 22.62
N ALA A 26 21.16 7.37 21.95
CA ALA A 26 20.10 7.90 21.10
C ALA A 26 18.76 7.80 21.85
N VAL A 27 18.06 8.92 22.03
CA VAL A 27 16.73 8.93 22.66
C VAL A 27 15.68 8.82 21.56
N CYS A 28 14.79 7.84 21.68
CA CYS A 28 13.69 7.68 20.74
C CYS A 28 12.70 8.84 20.87
N ALA A 29 12.39 9.51 19.76
CA ALA A 29 11.37 10.57 19.74
C ALA A 29 9.93 10.03 19.91
N GLY A 30 9.69 8.76 19.56
CA GLY A 30 8.37 8.14 19.66
C GLY A 30 8.00 7.67 21.08
N CYS A 31 8.95 7.08 21.82
CA CYS A 31 8.68 6.48 23.13
C CYS A 31 9.61 6.95 24.27
N GLY A 32 10.62 7.78 23.99
CA GLY A 32 11.55 8.28 25.00
C GLY A 32 12.64 7.30 25.46
N ALA A 33 12.65 6.06 24.96
CA ALA A 33 13.64 5.05 25.34
C ALA A 33 15.08 5.46 24.96
N SER A 34 16.04 5.10 25.81
CA SER A 34 17.47 5.27 25.55
C SER A 34 18.03 4.07 24.80
N ASN A 35 18.64 4.30 23.65
CA ASN A 35 19.18 3.26 22.77
C ASN A 35 20.69 3.49 22.56
N ALA A 36 21.41 2.43 22.18
CA ALA A 36 22.83 2.53 21.86
C ALA A 36 23.05 3.45 20.64
N PRO A 37 24.17 4.20 20.58
CA PRO A 37 24.35 5.29 19.60
C PRO A 37 24.47 4.78 18.16
N ALA A 38 24.72 3.49 17.94
CA ALA A 38 24.82 2.85 16.63
C ALA A 38 23.52 2.17 16.17
N GLN A 39 22.46 2.14 16.98
CA GLN A 39 21.20 1.50 16.60
C GLN A 39 20.42 2.35 15.60
N LYS A 40 19.89 1.69 14.55
CA LYS A 40 19.07 2.33 13.51
C LYS A 40 17.60 2.47 13.92
N PHE A 41 17.09 1.50 14.68
CA PHE A 41 15.70 1.43 15.16
C PHE A 41 15.66 1.30 16.67
N CYS A 42 14.57 1.75 17.27
CA CYS A 42 14.32 1.67 18.69
C CYS A 42 14.04 0.23 19.12
N GLY A 43 14.79 -0.25 20.11
CA GLY A 43 14.60 -1.60 20.66
C GLY A 43 13.27 -1.81 21.39
N GLU A 44 12.58 -0.74 21.78
CA GLU A 44 11.31 -0.80 22.53
C GLU A 44 10.08 -0.66 21.61
N CYS A 45 10.07 0.34 20.71
CA CYS A 45 8.89 0.65 19.89
C CYS A 45 9.08 0.45 18.37
N GLY A 46 10.29 0.10 17.92
CA GLY A 46 10.59 -0.08 16.49
C GLY A 46 10.76 1.20 15.66
N ALA A 47 10.53 2.39 16.23
CA ALA A 47 10.70 3.66 15.50
C ALA A 47 12.17 3.91 15.11
N ALA A 48 12.42 4.51 13.93
CA ALA A 48 13.77 4.88 13.51
C ALA A 48 14.41 5.92 14.46
N LEU A 49 15.67 5.70 14.85
CA LEU A 49 16.41 6.53 15.82
C LEU A 49 17.35 7.54 15.16
N ALA A 50 17.81 7.21 13.97
CA ALA A 50 18.47 8.18 13.10
C ALA A 50 17.37 8.84 12.26
N PRO A 51 17.42 10.18 12.08
CA PRO A 51 16.99 10.66 10.78
C PRO A 51 17.92 9.95 9.79
N ASP A 52 17.37 9.19 8.84
CA ASP A 52 18.09 8.99 7.58
C ASP A 52 18.70 10.34 7.22
N ALA A 53 20.03 10.42 7.08
CA ALA A 53 20.68 11.58 6.49
C ALA A 53 19.82 11.98 5.31
N PRO A 54 19.19 13.17 5.33
CA PRO A 54 17.85 13.41 4.81
C PRO A 54 17.64 12.46 3.66
N GLY A 55 17.03 11.30 3.94
CA GLY A 55 16.68 10.36 2.88
C GLY A 55 15.74 11.17 2.06
N ALA A 56 16.27 11.75 0.96
CA ALA A 56 15.97 13.09 0.49
C ALA A 56 14.61 13.49 1.02
N ALA A 57 14.56 14.31 2.09
CA ALA A 57 13.30 14.94 2.48
C ALA A 57 12.83 15.50 1.17
N SER A 58 11.90 14.79 0.53
CA SER A 58 11.76 14.80 -0.92
C SER A 58 11.54 16.24 -1.20
N ALA A 59 12.57 16.93 -1.72
CA ALA A 59 12.62 18.38 -1.66
C ALA A 59 11.28 18.77 -2.21
N SER A 60 10.41 19.32 -1.36
CA SER A 60 8.99 19.24 -1.66
C SER A 60 8.86 19.80 -3.06
N PRO A 61 8.21 19.09 -4.01
CA PRO A 61 8.45 19.32 -5.44
C PRO A 61 8.39 20.80 -5.80
N GLU A 62 7.60 21.57 -5.06
CA GLU A 62 7.59 23.02 -4.90
C GLU A 62 8.94 23.76 -5.04
N SER A 63 10.05 23.24 -4.52
CA SER A 63 11.35 23.95 -4.48
C SER A 63 12.15 23.90 -5.79
N TYR A 64 11.92 22.88 -6.63
CA TYR A 64 12.59 22.72 -7.93
C TYR A 64 11.62 22.69 -9.11
N THR A 65 10.32 22.55 -8.87
CA THR A 65 9.32 22.48 -9.94
C THR A 65 8.95 23.89 -10.39
N PRO A 66 9.24 24.27 -11.65
CA PRO A 66 8.76 25.54 -12.20
C PRO A 66 7.23 25.60 -12.10
N ARG A 67 6.67 26.78 -11.79
CA ARG A 67 5.21 26.96 -11.54
C ARG A 67 4.32 26.30 -12.60
N HIS A 68 4.69 26.41 -13.87
CA HIS A 68 3.93 25.82 -14.98
C HIS A 68 3.92 24.28 -15.00
N LEU A 69 4.95 23.63 -14.46
CA LEU A 69 5.02 22.17 -14.32
C LEU A 69 4.24 21.71 -13.09
N ALA A 70 4.29 22.45 -11.98
CA ALA A 70 3.50 22.16 -10.79
C ALA A 70 1.99 22.26 -11.09
N GLU A 71 1.57 23.30 -11.84
CA GLU A 71 0.19 23.44 -12.32
C GLU A 71 -0.23 22.29 -13.24
N LYS A 72 0.65 21.85 -14.17
CA LYS A 72 0.38 20.69 -15.01
C LYS A 72 0.25 19.39 -14.21
N ILE A 73 1.07 19.19 -13.18
CA ILE A 73 1.01 17.99 -12.32
C ILE A 73 -0.29 17.99 -11.50
N LEU A 74 -0.67 19.13 -10.91
CA LEU A 74 -1.91 19.25 -10.14
C LEU A 74 -3.17 19.07 -11.01
N THR A 75 -3.17 19.63 -12.23
CA THR A 75 -4.28 19.48 -13.18
C THR A 75 -4.35 18.09 -13.82
N SER A 76 -3.22 17.38 -13.93
CA SER A 76 -3.20 15.99 -14.42
C SER A 76 -3.35 14.94 -13.32
N ARG A 77 -3.25 15.32 -12.05
CA ARG A 77 -3.43 14.39 -10.91
C ARG A 77 -4.79 13.71 -10.91
N SER A 78 -5.87 14.44 -11.21
CA SER A 78 -7.22 13.88 -11.35
C SER A 78 -7.40 12.99 -12.58
N ALA A 79 -6.51 13.10 -13.58
CA ALA A 79 -6.50 12.22 -14.75
C ALA A 79 -5.65 10.94 -14.53
N LEU A 80 -4.70 10.98 -13.58
CA LEU A 80 -3.80 9.87 -13.24
C LEU A 80 -4.31 9.02 -12.07
N GLU A 81 -5.03 9.63 -11.12
CA GLU A 81 -5.76 8.93 -10.08
C GLU A 81 -7.03 8.33 -10.71
N GLY A 82 -6.89 7.16 -11.33
CA GLY A 82 -8.02 6.42 -11.90
C GLY A 82 -9.22 6.33 -10.96
N GLU A 83 -10.41 6.25 -11.54
CA GLU A 83 -11.67 6.32 -10.81
C GLU A 83 -11.85 5.12 -9.85
N ARG A 84 -11.90 5.36 -8.54
CA ARG A 84 -12.21 4.34 -7.52
C ARG A 84 -13.71 4.26 -7.28
N LYS A 85 -14.41 3.42 -8.03
CA LYS A 85 -15.84 3.14 -7.83
C LYS A 85 -16.06 1.98 -6.87
N GLN A 86 -16.93 2.16 -5.88
CA GLN A 86 -17.47 1.04 -5.12
C GLN A 86 -18.50 0.31 -5.98
N VAL A 87 -18.23 -0.96 -6.29
CA VAL A 87 -19.10 -1.80 -7.12
C VAL A 87 -19.66 -2.96 -6.31
N THR A 88 -20.86 -3.41 -6.65
CA THR A 88 -21.45 -4.65 -6.12
C THR A 88 -21.28 -5.74 -7.16
N VAL A 89 -20.69 -6.87 -6.78
CA VAL A 89 -20.49 -8.03 -7.65
C VAL A 89 -21.45 -9.14 -7.23
N LEU A 90 -22.21 -9.67 -8.17
CA LEU A 90 -23.09 -10.82 -7.98
C LEU A 90 -22.48 -12.05 -8.67
N PHE A 91 -22.36 -13.15 -7.92
CA PHE A 91 -22.01 -14.46 -8.45
C PHE A 91 -23.25 -15.36 -8.44
N ALA A 92 -23.53 -16.00 -9.57
CA ALA A 92 -24.61 -16.95 -9.72
C ALA A 92 -24.15 -18.10 -10.62
N ASP A 93 -24.59 -19.31 -10.31
CA ASP A 93 -24.16 -20.54 -11.00
C ASP A 93 -25.34 -21.49 -11.20
N LEU A 94 -25.19 -22.41 -12.14
CA LEU A 94 -26.15 -23.46 -12.47
C LEU A 94 -25.82 -24.74 -11.73
N LYS A 95 -26.74 -25.17 -10.87
CA LYS A 95 -26.62 -26.44 -10.15
C LYS A 95 -26.53 -27.61 -11.15
N GLY A 96 -25.51 -28.45 -10.97
CA GLY A 96 -25.32 -29.65 -11.79
C GLY A 96 -24.83 -29.36 -13.21
N SER A 97 -24.25 -28.19 -13.45
CA SER A 97 -23.71 -27.79 -14.75
C SER A 97 -22.61 -28.73 -15.24
N MET A 98 -21.78 -29.25 -14.33
CA MET A 98 -20.69 -30.16 -14.68
C MET A 98 -21.21 -31.48 -15.25
N GLU A 99 -22.20 -32.10 -14.59
CA GLU A 99 -22.81 -33.34 -15.07
C GLU A 99 -23.63 -33.10 -16.35
N LEU A 100 -24.24 -31.93 -16.48
CA LEU A 100 -25.00 -31.54 -17.66
C LEU A 100 -24.10 -31.37 -18.89
N LEU A 101 -22.84 -30.99 -18.73
CA LEU A 101 -21.93 -30.70 -19.85
C LEU A 101 -20.93 -31.81 -20.15
N ALA A 102 -20.79 -32.78 -19.25
CA ALA A 102 -19.74 -33.81 -19.30
C ALA A 102 -19.63 -34.57 -20.63
N ASP A 103 -20.77 -34.92 -21.24
CA ASP A 103 -20.82 -35.75 -22.46
C ASP A 103 -21.37 -35.00 -23.68
N ARG A 104 -21.44 -33.67 -23.64
CA ARG A 104 -22.00 -32.85 -24.72
C ARG A 104 -20.90 -32.17 -25.52
N ASP A 105 -21.12 -32.04 -26.82
CA ASP A 105 -20.23 -31.18 -27.61
C ASP A 105 -20.44 -29.70 -27.25
N PRO A 106 -19.44 -28.83 -27.52
CA PRO A 106 -19.51 -27.42 -27.15
C PRO A 106 -20.65 -26.62 -27.81
N GLU A 107 -21.11 -27.01 -29.02
CA GLU A 107 -22.18 -26.29 -29.71
C GLU A 107 -23.54 -26.64 -29.10
N GLU A 108 -23.79 -27.92 -28.82
CA GLU A 108 -24.99 -28.40 -28.10
C GLU A 108 -25.05 -27.85 -26.67
N ALA A 109 -23.92 -27.86 -25.96
CA ALA A 109 -23.78 -27.26 -24.64
C ALA A 109 -24.17 -25.77 -24.66
N ARG A 110 -23.67 -25.02 -25.65
CA ARG A 110 -23.94 -23.59 -25.77
C ARG A 110 -25.40 -23.31 -26.09
N HIS A 111 -26.00 -24.10 -26.99
CA HIS A 111 -27.43 -24.03 -27.30
C HIS A 111 -28.32 -24.22 -26.06
N LEU A 112 -27.88 -25.02 -25.10
CA LEU A 112 -28.59 -25.27 -23.83
C LEU A 112 -28.35 -24.17 -22.78
N LEU A 113 -27.11 -23.68 -22.67
CA LEU A 113 -26.72 -22.71 -21.64
C LEU A 113 -27.13 -21.27 -21.98
N ASP A 114 -27.07 -20.88 -23.25
CA ASP A 114 -27.32 -19.49 -23.68
C ASP A 114 -28.69 -18.96 -23.22
N PRO A 115 -29.83 -19.69 -23.35
CA PRO A 115 -31.12 -19.22 -22.86
C PRO A 115 -31.13 -19.03 -21.34
N VAL A 116 -30.43 -19.88 -20.60
CA VAL A 116 -30.38 -19.83 -19.13
C VAL A 116 -29.54 -18.64 -18.66
N LEU A 117 -28.38 -18.43 -19.28
CA LEU A 117 -27.54 -17.25 -19.03
C LEU A 117 -28.30 -15.97 -19.36
N GLN A 118 -29.09 -15.95 -20.44
CA GLN A 118 -29.92 -14.80 -20.79
C GLN A 118 -30.96 -14.51 -19.71
N LEU A 119 -31.67 -15.52 -19.20
CA LEU A 119 -32.61 -15.34 -18.09
C LEU A 119 -31.93 -14.84 -16.81
N MET A 120 -30.72 -15.32 -16.51
CA MET A 120 -29.95 -14.85 -15.37
C MET A 120 -29.54 -13.38 -15.53
N MET A 121 -29.18 -12.95 -16.74
CA MET A 121 -28.85 -11.54 -17.04
C MET A 121 -30.09 -10.64 -16.97
N ASP A 122 -31.22 -11.09 -17.54
CA ASP A 122 -32.48 -10.33 -17.55
C ASP A 122 -33.07 -10.16 -16.14
N ALA A 123 -32.84 -11.12 -15.24
CA ALA A 123 -33.29 -11.07 -13.87
C ALA A 123 -32.55 -10.04 -13.00
N VAL A 124 -31.39 -9.55 -13.45
CA VAL A 124 -30.64 -8.50 -12.76
C VAL A 124 -31.22 -7.15 -13.19
N PRO A 125 -31.88 -6.38 -12.29
CA PRO A 125 -32.42 -5.09 -12.64
C PRO A 125 -31.31 -4.18 -13.16
N ALA A 126 -31.61 -3.36 -14.18
CA ALA A 126 -30.73 -2.28 -14.60
C ALA A 126 -30.55 -1.29 -13.43
N ALA A 127 -29.54 -1.53 -12.59
CA ALA A 127 -29.06 -0.55 -11.63
C ALA A 127 -28.58 0.70 -12.41
N PRO A 128 -28.70 1.91 -11.84
CA PRO A 128 -28.39 3.14 -12.56
C PRO A 128 -26.96 3.10 -13.12
N ALA A 129 -26.85 3.22 -14.45
CA ALA A 129 -25.65 3.35 -15.27
C ALA A 129 -24.36 2.67 -14.75
N GLY A 130 -24.06 1.45 -15.22
CA GLY A 130 -22.70 0.89 -15.12
C GLY A 130 -22.56 -0.62 -14.99
N LEU A 131 -23.66 -1.37 -14.88
CA LEU A 131 -23.59 -2.83 -14.78
C LEU A 131 -23.19 -3.44 -16.13
N ARG A 132 -22.02 -4.10 -16.17
CA ARG A 132 -21.60 -4.93 -17.30
C ARG A 132 -21.67 -6.39 -16.87
N CYS A 133 -22.60 -7.15 -17.43
CA CYS A 133 -22.62 -8.60 -17.31
C CYS A 133 -21.49 -9.16 -18.17
N ALA A 134 -20.52 -9.83 -17.55
CA ALA A 134 -19.49 -10.57 -18.25
C ALA A 134 -19.70 -12.06 -17.94
N GLY A 135 -19.89 -12.88 -18.98
CA GLY A 135 -19.86 -14.32 -18.84
C GLY A 135 -18.47 -14.76 -18.43
N LEU A 136 -18.35 -15.43 -17.27
CA LEU A 136 -17.12 -16.10 -16.88
C LEU A 136 -16.99 -17.35 -17.76
N GLY A 137 -16.34 -17.21 -18.91
CA GLY A 137 -15.90 -18.35 -19.72
C GLY A 137 -14.81 -19.09 -18.96
N ALA A 138 -15.03 -20.38 -18.71
CA ALA A 138 -14.02 -21.31 -18.23
C ALA A 138 -13.03 -21.67 -19.35
#